data_AF-A0A9D2U508-F1
#
_entry.id   AF-A0A9D2U508-F1
#
_cell.length_a   1.000
_cell.length_b   1.000
_cell.length_c   1.000
_cell.angle_alpha   90.00
_cell.angle_beta   90.00
_cell.angle_gamma   90.00
#
_symmetry.space_group_name_H-M   'P 1'
#
loop_
_entity.id
_entity.type
_entity.pdbx_description
1 polymer ?
#
loop_
_entity_poly.entity_id
_entity_poly.type
_entity_poly.pdbx_seq_one_letter_code
_entity_poly.pdbx_strand_id
1 'polypeptide(L)'
;MIEIYDCESKELAAKYEDRDSIDQFISALDIESWEKAGNISSDFSPKYTIELYHDTEKQDTNNDIEEITVYGNGEYASIFITSPGGAKQNYKTKIDVSNFILGKIKDFD
;
A
#
# COMPACT_ATOMS: atom_id res chain seq x y z
N MET A 1 -8.80 2.78 9.05
CA MET A 1 -7.47 3.13 9.59
C MET A 1 -6.42 2.55 8.65
N ILE A 2 -5.31 3.25 8.47
CA ILE A 2 -4.15 2.77 7.70
C ILE A 2 -2.89 2.97 8.56
N GLU A 3 -2.03 1.96 8.57
CA GLU A 3 -0.73 2.02 9.25
C GLU A 3 0.39 1.65 8.28
N ILE A 4 1.50 2.38 8.33
CA ILE A 4 2.69 2.13 7.52
C ILE A 4 3.85 1.78 8.45
N TYR A 5 4.45 0.63 8.23
CA TYR A 5 5.61 0.15 9.00
C TYR A 5 6.84 0.10 8.12
N ASP A 6 7.97 0.54 8.65
CA ASP A 6 9.28 0.31 8.03
C ASP A 6 9.72 -1.13 8.30
N CYS A 7 10.02 -1.90 7.25
CA CYS A 7 10.33 -3.32 7.38
C CYS A 7 11.69 -3.59 8.05
N GLU A 8 12.63 -2.64 8.00
CA GLU A 8 13.96 -2.79 8.57
C GLU A 8 13.95 -2.50 10.07
N SER A 9 13.39 -1.35 10.47
CA SER A 9 13.30 -0.95 11.88
C SER A 9 12.15 -1.64 12.62
N LYS A 10 11.11 -2.05 11.89
CA LYS A 10 9.82 -2.54 12.43
C LYS A 10 9.04 -1.49 13.21
N GLU A 11 9.37 -0.21 13.02
CA GLU A 11 8.68 0.90 13.65
C GLU A 11 7.55 1.42 12.77
N LEU A 12 6.52 1.97 13.42
CA LEU A 12 5.42 2.67 12.76
C LEU A 12 5.95 3.97 12.16
N ALA A 13 5.93 4.05 10.82
CA ALA A 13 6.38 5.21 10.06
C ALA A 13 5.27 6.27 9.91
N ALA A 14 4.03 5.84 9.72
CA ALA A 14 2.87 6.73 9.60
C ALA A 14 1.56 6.03 9.96
N LYS A 15 0.55 6.82 10.33
CA LYS A 15 -0.78 6.35 10.69
C LYS A 15 -1.85 7.34 10.23
N TYR A 16 -2.93 6.81 9.66
CA TYR A 16 -4.09 7.58 9.22
C TYR A 16 -5.37 7.01 9.85
N GLU A 17 -6.10 7.85 10.56
CA GLU A 17 -7.32 7.46 11.28
C GLU A 17 -8.56 8.21 10.76
N ASP A 18 -8.39 9.44 10.25
CA ASP A 18 -9.48 10.21 9.69
C ASP A 18 -9.81 9.78 8.26
N ARG A 19 -11.10 9.89 7.93
CA ARG A 19 -11.66 9.43 6.66
C ARG A 19 -11.06 10.14 5.45
N ASP A 20 -10.87 11.46 5.53
CA ASP A 20 -10.39 12.26 4.40
C ASP A 20 -8.94 11.87 4.04
N SER A 21 -8.06 11.75 5.03
CA SER A 21 -6.67 11.33 4.80
C SER A 21 -6.58 9.88 4.30
N ILE A 22 -7.47 9.00 4.78
CA ILE A 22 -7.58 7.63 4.28
C ILE A 22 -8.02 7.63 2.81
N ASP A 23 -9.07 8.37 2.45
CA ASP A 23 -9.58 8.43 1.08
C ASP A 23 -8.53 9.01 0.12
N GLN A 24 -7.79 10.03 0.58
CA GLN A 24 -6.65 10.60 -0.16
C GLN A 24 -5.51 9.60 -0.33
N PHE A 25 -5.15 8.86 0.72
CA PHE A 25 -4.12 7.83 0.68
C PHE A 25 -4.48 6.73 -0.33
N ILE A 26 -5.70 6.19 -0.28
CA ILE A 26 -6.13 5.15 -1.22
C ILE A 26 -6.15 5.68 -2.65
N SER A 27 -6.66 6.90 -2.86
CA SER A 27 -6.66 7.54 -4.19
C SER A 27 -5.24 7.71 -4.74
N ALA A 28 -4.27 8.03 -3.88
CA ALA A 28 -2.88 8.18 -4.27
C ALA A 28 -2.14 6.84 -4.47
N LEU A 29 -2.61 5.75 -3.87
CA LEU A 29 -2.12 4.41 -4.21
C LEU A 29 -2.48 4.04 -5.65
N ASP A 30 -3.70 4.38 -6.07
CA ASP A 30 -4.21 4.14 -7.44
C ASP A 30 -3.98 2.68 -7.91
N ILE A 31 -4.39 1.73 -7.07
CA ILE A 31 -4.11 0.29 -7.27
C ILE A 31 -4.63 -0.23 -8.61
N GLU A 32 -5.73 0.33 -9.11
CA GLU A 32 -6.32 -0.05 -10.40
C GLU A 32 -5.39 0.21 -11.60
N SER A 33 -4.43 1.13 -11.48
CA SER A 33 -3.45 1.42 -12.54
C SER A 33 -2.22 0.51 -12.51
N TRP A 34 -2.08 -0.34 -11.49
CA TRP A 34 -0.90 -1.18 -11.33
C TRP A 34 -0.89 -2.37 -12.31
N GLU A 35 0.29 -2.69 -12.83
CA GLU A 35 0.46 -3.79 -13.77
C GLU A 35 0.79 -5.09 -13.03
N LYS A 36 0.06 -6.18 -13.29
CA LYS A 36 0.38 -7.49 -12.69
C LYS A 36 1.81 -7.91 -13.03
N ALA A 37 2.55 -8.30 -12.02
CA ALA A 37 3.91 -8.80 -12.14
C ALA A 37 3.98 -10.30 -11.79
N GLY A 38 5.01 -10.96 -12.33
CA GLY A 38 5.39 -12.30 -11.89
C GLY A 38 6.14 -12.25 -10.55
N ASN A 39 7.25 -12.96 -10.45
CA ASN A 39 8.07 -12.91 -9.25
C ASN A 39 8.82 -11.57 -9.16
N ILE A 40 8.82 -10.98 -7.96
CA ILE A 40 9.70 -9.87 -7.61
C ILE A 40 11.10 -10.47 -7.36
N SER A 41 12.15 -9.86 -7.93
CA SER A 41 13.53 -10.33 -7.70
C SER A 41 13.87 -10.35 -6.22
N SER A 42 14.62 -11.36 -5.77
CA SER A 42 15.14 -11.43 -4.40
C SER A 42 16.08 -10.29 -4.03
N ASP A 43 16.60 -9.56 -5.02
CA ASP A 43 17.44 -8.38 -4.81
C ASP A 43 16.64 -7.20 -4.24
N PHE A 44 15.32 -7.21 -4.39
CA PHE A 44 14.45 -6.22 -3.79
C PHE A 44 14.00 -6.67 -2.41
N SER A 45 14.60 -6.10 -1.37
CA SER A 45 14.08 -6.24 -0.02
C SER A 45 12.79 -5.45 0.17
N PRO A 46 11.84 -5.95 0.99
CA PRO A 46 10.68 -5.16 1.39
C PRO A 46 11.15 -3.92 2.15
N LYS A 47 10.51 -2.80 1.87
CA LYS A 47 10.82 -1.49 2.47
C LYS A 47 9.73 -1.07 3.44
N TYR A 48 8.48 -1.17 3.01
CA TYR A 48 7.34 -0.79 3.84
C TYR A 48 6.25 -1.85 3.76
N THR A 49 5.54 -2.01 4.87
CA THR A 49 4.26 -2.70 4.92
C THR A 49 3.17 -1.68 5.20
N ILE A 50 2.12 -1.69 4.39
CA ILE A 50 0.92 -0.86 4.57
C ILE A 50 -0.20 -1.79 4.98
N GLU A 51 -0.74 -1.61 6.17
CA GLU A 51 -1.89 -2.37 6.67
C GLU A 51 -3.17 -1.56 6.50
N LEU A 52 -4.18 -2.17 5.88
CA LEU A 52 -5.46 -1.56 5.56
C LEU A 52 -6.57 -2.21 6.38
N TYR A 53 -7.09 -1.49 7.38
CA TYR A 53 -8.14 -2.01 8.25
C TYR A 53 -9.53 -1.83 7.63
N HIS A 54 -10.36 -2.89 7.68
CA HIS A 54 -11.58 -3.18 6.90
C HIS A 54 -12.75 -2.17 6.92
N ASP A 55 -12.58 -0.97 7.48
CA ASP A 55 -13.64 0.03 7.65
C ASP A 55 -13.50 1.23 6.70
N THR A 56 -12.82 1.03 5.56
CA THR A 56 -12.62 2.04 4.54
C THR A 56 -13.51 1.71 3.34
N GLU A 57 -14.39 2.63 2.94
CA GLU A 57 -15.47 2.34 1.98
C GLU A 57 -14.98 1.94 0.57
N LYS A 58 -13.71 2.18 0.22
CA LYS A 58 -13.11 1.90 -1.11
C LYS A 58 -11.59 1.65 -1.02
N GLN A 59 -11.13 0.43 -0.77
CA GLN A 59 -9.69 0.07 -0.85
C GLN A 59 -9.30 -0.37 -2.26
N ASP A 60 -10.20 -1.12 -2.89
CA ASP A 60 -10.13 -1.67 -4.24
C ASP A 60 -11.57 -1.97 -4.72
N THR A 61 -11.74 -2.66 -5.85
CA THR A 61 -13.07 -3.02 -6.36
C THR A 61 -13.87 -3.88 -5.37
N ASN A 62 -13.21 -4.69 -4.53
CA ASN A 62 -13.87 -5.66 -3.64
C ASN A 62 -13.74 -5.36 -2.13
N ASN A 63 -13.00 -4.33 -1.74
CA ASN A 63 -12.68 -3.97 -0.35
C ASN A 63 -12.10 -5.14 0.46
N ASP A 64 -11.22 -5.94 -0.13
CA ASP A 64 -10.66 -7.14 0.50
C ASP A 64 -9.14 -7.12 0.68
N ILE A 65 -8.51 -5.96 0.46
CA ILE A 65 -7.09 -5.75 0.69
C ILE A 65 -6.80 -5.60 2.18
N GLU A 66 -5.93 -6.45 2.72
CA GLU A 66 -5.48 -6.37 4.11
C GLU A 66 -4.09 -5.74 4.21
N GLU A 67 -3.17 -6.14 3.33
CA GLU A 67 -1.77 -5.73 3.40
C GLU A 67 -1.20 -5.44 2.01
N ILE A 68 -0.39 -4.38 1.93
CA ILE A 68 0.46 -4.09 0.78
C ILE A 68 1.92 -4.05 1.25
N THR A 69 2.76 -4.94 0.72
CA THR A 69 4.22 -4.87 0.91
C THR A 69 4.85 -4.12 -0.26
N VAL A 70 5.68 -3.10 0.01
CA VAL A 70 6.34 -2.27 -0.99
C VAL A 70 7.83 -2.62 -1.11
N TYR A 71 8.32 -2.70 -2.35
CA TYR A 71 9.69 -3.08 -2.69
C TYR A 71 10.32 -2.06 -3.63
N GLY A 72 11.66 -2.06 -3.73
CA GLY A 72 12.39 -1.28 -4.74
C GLY A 72 12.03 0.21 -4.74
N ASN A 73 11.82 0.80 -3.55
CA ASN A 73 11.37 2.19 -3.37
C ASN A 73 10.06 2.51 -4.11
N GLY A 74 9.13 1.56 -4.20
CA GLY A 74 7.84 1.74 -4.85
C GLY A 74 7.74 1.25 -6.29
N GLU A 75 8.81 0.67 -6.85
CA GLU A 75 8.74 0.06 -8.20
C GLU A 75 7.86 -1.19 -8.21
N TYR A 76 7.79 -1.93 -7.10
CA TYR A 76 6.95 -3.12 -6.98
C TYR A 76 6.17 -3.12 -5.68
N ALA A 77 5.02 -3.76 -5.71
CA ALA A 77 4.22 -4.05 -4.53
C ALA A 77 3.65 -5.46 -4.60
N SER A 78 3.39 -6.04 -3.44
CA SER A 78 2.58 -7.24 -3.31
C SER A 78 1.34 -6.92 -2.49
N ILE A 79 0.18 -7.41 -2.94
CA ILE A 79 -1.10 -7.27 -2.25
C ILE A 79 -1.48 -8.62 -1.65
N PHE A 80 -1.87 -8.62 -0.37
CA PHE A 80 -2.49 -9.74 0.31
C PHE A 80 -3.97 -9.45 0.55
N ILE A 81 -4.83 -10.36 0.09
CA ILE A 81 -6.28 -10.29 0.23
C ILE A 81 -6.76 -11.45 1.11
N THR A 82 -7.74 -11.20 2.00
CA THR A 82 -8.27 -12.20 2.95
C THR A 82 -9.48 -12.97 2.45
N SER A 83 -9.97 -12.66 1.24
CA SER A 83 -11.07 -13.39 0.64
C SER A 83 -10.75 -14.91 0.55
N PRO A 84 -11.73 -15.82 0.69
CA PRO A 84 -11.46 -17.26 0.68
C PRO A 84 -10.72 -17.70 -0.61
N GLY A 85 -9.48 -18.18 -0.46
CA GLY A 85 -8.56 -18.46 -1.58
C GLY A 85 -7.54 -17.35 -1.86
N GLY A 86 -7.48 -16.34 -0.99
CA GLY A 86 -6.62 -15.17 -1.10
C GLY A 86 -5.16 -15.53 -1.29
N ALA A 87 -4.63 -15.11 -2.44
CA ALA A 87 -3.26 -15.34 -2.85
C ALA A 87 -2.52 -14.00 -2.85
N LYS A 88 -1.26 -14.01 -2.39
CA LYS A 88 -0.37 -12.86 -2.54
C LYS A 88 -0.12 -12.63 -4.03
N GLN A 89 -0.49 -11.45 -4.53
CA GLN A 89 -0.30 -11.07 -5.94
C GLN A 89 0.69 -9.92 -6.04
N ASN A 90 1.62 -10.02 -6.99
CA ASN A 90 2.64 -9.00 -7.22
C ASN A 90 2.25 -8.07 -8.36
N TYR A 91 2.72 -6.83 -8.26
CA TYR A 91 2.47 -5.75 -9.20
C TYR A 91 3.73 -4.89 -9.43
N LYS A 92 3.84 -4.34 -10.62
CA LYS A 92 4.66 -3.17 -10.91
C LYS A 92 3.85 -1.93 -10.63
N THR A 93 4.48 -0.99 -9.93
CA THR A 93 3.85 0.25 -9.50
C THR A 93 4.82 1.41 -9.66
N LYS A 94 4.37 2.63 -9.35
CA LYS A 94 5.22 3.82 -9.29
C LYS A 94 4.89 4.66 -8.04
N ILE A 95 4.51 3.99 -6.96
CA ILE A 95 4.14 4.69 -5.72
C ILE A 95 5.37 5.35 -5.09
N ASP A 96 5.18 6.52 -4.49
CA ASP A 96 6.22 7.17 -3.69
C ASP A 96 5.77 7.20 -2.23
N VAL A 97 6.18 6.17 -1.48
CA VAL A 97 5.81 5.99 -0.07
C VAL A 97 6.33 7.13 0.81
N SER A 98 7.38 7.84 0.38
CA SER A 98 7.91 8.99 1.12
C SER A 98 6.88 10.11 1.23
N ASN A 99 6.03 10.29 0.21
CA ASN A 99 4.95 11.28 0.25
C ASN A 99 3.89 10.93 1.28
N PHE A 100 3.65 9.63 1.50
CA PHE A 100 2.77 9.17 2.56
C PHE A 100 3.40 9.41 3.93
N ILE A 101 4.61 8.92 4.17
CA ILE A 101 5.26 9.01 5.49
C ILE A 101 5.46 10.45 5.96
N LEU A 102 5.82 11.36 5.06
CA LEU A 102 6.05 12.77 5.40
C LEU A 102 4.76 13.60 5.53
N GLY A 103 3.58 12.99 5.39
CA GLY A 103 2.30 13.69 5.36
C GLY A 103 2.19 14.68 4.20
N LYS A 104 2.95 14.46 3.12
CA LYS A 104 2.97 15.30 1.92
C LYS A 104 2.07 14.72 0.84
N ILE A 105 0.87 14.29 1.21
CA ILE A 105 -0.20 14.13 0.24
C ILE A 105 -0.60 15.55 -0.13
N LYS A 106 0.07 16.09 -1.15
CA LYS A 106 -0.23 17.43 -1.64
C LYS A 106 -1.66 17.42 -2.19
N ASP A 107 -2.45 18.40 -1.76
CA ASP A 107 -3.68 18.80 -2.44
C ASP A 107 -3.38 18.86 -3.95
N PHE A 108 -4.02 18.00 -4.73
CA PHE A 108 -4.06 18.14 -6.18
C PHE A 108 -5.03 19.30 -6.46
N ASP A 109 -4.49 20.53 -6.53
CA ASP A 109 -5.17 21.71 -7.07
C ASP A 109 -5.46 21.56 -8.57
#